data_AF-A0A3M9XLA5-F1
#
_entry.id   AF-A0A3M9XLA5-F1
#
_cell.length_a   1.000
_cell.length_b   1.000
_cell.length_c   1.000
_cell.angle_alpha   90.00
_cell.angle_beta   90.00
_cell.angle_gamma   90.00
#
_symmetry.space_group_name_H-M   'P 1'
#
loop_
_entity.id
_entity.type
_entity.pdbx_description
1 polymer ?
#
loop_
_entity_poly.entity_id
_entity_poly.type
_entity_poly.pdbx_seq_one_letter_code
_entity_poly.pdbx_strand_id
1 'polypeptide(L)'
;MIDEGVPPLSSTRCRCADAAPVLRLFHHNIYEYGRGVRGLFLMTLSRRELELTLGKLERQGIHHFVQELNPVKVNLFFGRPAFVAVARSIVTRPLNALTPEEDFMLGTLLGYDREQQCRRFLTRSGRGMPEELPLAAE
;
A
#
# COMPACT_ATOMS: atom_id res chain seq x y z
N MET A 1 -11.92 -61.17 -7.45
CA MET A 1 -11.95 -60.15 -6.39
C MET A 1 -10.51 -59.72 -6.18
N ILE A 2 -10.12 -58.60 -6.80
CA ILE A 2 -8.81 -57.99 -6.60
C ILE A 2 -9.14 -56.65 -5.94
N ASP A 3 -8.69 -56.51 -4.70
CA ASP A 3 -8.87 -55.34 -3.85
C ASP A 3 -7.80 -54.31 -4.25
N GLU A 4 -8.21 -53.29 -5.00
CA GLU A 4 -7.37 -52.15 -5.39
C GLU A 4 -7.17 -51.25 -4.17
N GLY A 5 -6.03 -51.43 -3.51
CA GLY A 5 -5.56 -50.57 -2.44
C GLY A 5 -5.33 -49.14 -2.93
N VAL A 6 -6.26 -48.25 -2.59
CA VAL A 6 -6.17 -46.80 -2.76
C VAL A 6 -4.93 -46.27 -2.03
N PRO A 7 -4.00 -45.56 -2.70
CA PRO A 7 -2.88 -44.90 -2.03
C PRO A 7 -3.33 -43.59 -1.35
N PRO A 8 -2.65 -43.16 -0.27
CA PRO A 8 -3.17 -42.16 0.65
C PRO A 8 -3.14 -40.74 0.10
N LEU A 9 -4.08 -39.94 0.58
CA LEU A 9 -4.19 -38.48 0.44
C LEU A 9 -2.84 -37.81 0.78
N SER A 10 -2.07 -37.50 -0.26
CA SER A 10 -0.82 -36.77 -0.14
C SER A 10 -1.02 -35.33 -0.56
N SER A 11 -0.89 -34.45 0.43
CA SER A 11 -0.41 -33.08 0.31
C SER A 11 -1.19 -32.20 -0.67
N THR A 12 -2.12 -31.43 -0.11
CA THR A 12 -2.45 -30.10 -0.63
C THR A 12 -1.15 -29.30 -0.73
N ARG A 13 -0.46 -29.41 -1.89
CA ARG A 13 0.51 -28.41 -2.32
C ARG A 13 -0.29 -27.13 -2.56
N CYS A 14 -0.57 -26.39 -1.49
CA CYS A 14 -0.92 -24.97 -1.59
C CYS A 14 0.26 -24.31 -2.29
N ARG A 15 0.12 -24.08 -3.60
CA ARG A 15 1.15 -23.47 -4.43
C ARG A 15 1.35 -22.04 -3.94
N CYS A 16 2.32 -21.86 -3.04
CA CYS A 16 2.85 -20.58 -2.57
C CYS A 16 3.64 -19.84 -3.67
N ALA A 17 3.69 -20.36 -4.90
CA ALA A 17 4.51 -19.83 -5.98
C ALA A 17 4.07 -18.43 -6.43
N ASP A 18 2.77 -18.13 -6.44
CA ASP A 18 2.26 -16.81 -6.83
C ASP A 18 2.52 -15.72 -5.77
N ALA A 19 2.73 -16.09 -4.50
CA ALA A 19 2.92 -15.14 -3.41
C ALA A 19 4.38 -14.64 -3.29
N ALA A 20 5.33 -15.24 -3.99
CA ALA A 20 6.76 -14.94 -3.83
C ALA A 20 7.13 -13.47 -4.15
N PRO A 21 6.61 -12.83 -5.22
CA PRO A 21 6.90 -11.42 -5.49
C PRO A 21 6.33 -10.48 -4.42
N VAL A 22 5.10 -10.75 -3.97
CA VAL A 22 4.43 -9.95 -2.92
C VAL A 22 5.18 -10.03 -1.61
N LEU A 23 5.62 -11.23 -1.21
CA LEU A 23 6.39 -11.40 0.01
C LEU A 23 7.75 -10.69 -0.05
N ARG A 24 8.42 -10.70 -1.20
CA ARG A 24 9.66 -9.92 -1.40
C ARG A 24 9.43 -8.42 -1.26
N LEU A 25 8.37 -7.90 -1.89
CA LEU A 25 7.98 -6.49 -1.76
C LEU A 25 7.64 -6.14 -0.31
N PHE A 26 6.89 -7.01 0.38
CA PHE A 26 6.56 -6.84 1.79
C PHE A 26 7.83 -6.75 2.66
N HIS A 27 8.78 -7.68 2.50
CA HIS A 27 10.03 -7.66 3.25
C HIS A 27 10.86 -6.41 3.00
N HIS A 28 10.90 -5.95 1.75
CA HIS A 28 11.56 -4.68 1.41
C HIS A 28 10.89 -3.49 2.10
N ASN A 29 9.56 -3.43 2.10
CA ASN A 29 8.81 -2.39 2.80
C ASN A 29 9.07 -2.41 4.32
N ILE A 30 9.11 -3.59 4.94
CA ILE A 30 9.43 -3.73 6.37
C ILE A 30 10.85 -3.29 6.69
N TYR A 31 11.82 -3.58 5.81
CA TYR A 31 13.19 -3.10 5.97
C TYR A 31 13.23 -1.57 5.96
N GLU A 32 12.58 -0.93 4.98
CA GLU A 32 12.52 0.54 4.91
C GLU A 32 11.80 1.18 6.08
N TYR A 33 10.74 0.53 6.59
CA TYR A 33 10.04 0.95 7.79
C TYR A 33 10.98 0.93 9.00
N GLY A 34 11.72 -0.17 9.19
CA GLY A 34 12.69 -0.31 10.28
C GLY A 34 13.87 0.67 10.18
N ARG A 35 14.23 1.11 8.96
CA ARG A 35 15.25 2.14 8.72
C ARG A 35 14.72 3.57 8.82
N GLY A 36 13.42 3.76 8.96
CA GLY A 36 12.79 5.09 9.05
C GLY A 36 12.76 5.87 7.73
N VAL A 37 12.86 5.20 6.58
CA VAL A 37 12.87 5.84 5.25
C VAL A 37 11.51 6.45 4.93
N ARG A 38 10.43 5.72 5.19
CA ARG A 38 9.05 6.19 5.02
C ARG A 38 8.14 5.66 6.13
N GLY A 39 7.11 6.44 6.44
CA GLY A 39 6.23 6.19 7.59
C GLY A 39 4.91 5.48 7.26
N LEU A 40 4.53 5.42 5.98
CA LEU A 40 3.32 4.76 5.49
C LEU A 40 3.65 3.99 4.21
N PHE A 41 3.06 2.81 4.08
CA PHE A 41 3.21 1.94 2.93
C PHE A 41 1.81 1.55 2.44
N LEU A 42 1.69 1.36 1.12
CA LEU A 42 0.50 0.88 0.46
C LEU A 42 0.87 -0.33 -0.40
N MET A 43 0.15 -1.44 -0.23
CA MET A 43 0.23 -2.61 -1.10
C MET A 43 -1.17 -2.97 -1.59
N THR A 44 -1.33 -3.19 -2.89
CA THR A 44 -2.57 -3.73 -3.46
C THR A 44 -2.41 -5.24 -3.61
N LEU A 45 -3.25 -5.99 -2.89
CA LEU A 45 -3.13 -7.43 -2.71
C LEU A 45 -4.43 -8.15 -3.07
N SER A 46 -4.35 -9.43 -3.40
CA SER A 46 -5.49 -10.33 -3.35
C SER A 46 -5.83 -10.71 -1.90
N ARG A 47 -7.02 -11.28 -1.67
CA ARG A 47 -7.41 -11.76 -0.32
C ARG A 47 -6.44 -12.80 0.27
N ARG A 48 -5.95 -13.73 -0.57
CA ARG A 48 -4.98 -14.75 -0.14
C ARG A 48 -3.65 -14.13 0.29
N GLU A 49 -3.18 -13.12 -0.44
CA GLU A 49 -1.95 -12.39 -0.11
C GLU A 49 -2.13 -11.49 1.12
N LEU A 50 -3.33 -10.92 1.31
CA LEU A 50 -3.68 -10.16 2.51
C LEU A 50 -3.52 -11.02 3.76
N GLU A 51 -4.11 -12.22 3.80
CA GLU A 51 -4.01 -13.12 4.96
C GLU A 51 -2.55 -13.39 5.36
N LEU A 52 -1.69 -13.65 4.36
CA LEU A 52 -0.26 -13.92 4.58
C LEU A 52 0.52 -12.69 5.09
N THR A 53 0.19 -11.50 4.59
CA THR A 53 0.89 -10.25 4.96
C THR A 53 0.38 -9.68 6.28
N LEU A 54 -0.92 -9.74 6.52
CA LEU A 54 -1.56 -9.26 7.75
C LEU A 54 -1.04 -10.01 8.98
N GLY A 55 -0.99 -11.35 8.91
CA GLY A 55 -0.44 -12.15 10.02
C GLY A 55 1.06 -11.94 10.27
N LYS A 56 1.80 -11.34 9.32
CA LYS A 56 3.18 -10.89 9.55
C LYS A 56 3.23 -9.53 10.23
N LEU A 57 2.37 -8.59 9.81
CA LEU A 57 2.27 -7.27 10.43
C LEU A 57 1.84 -7.34 11.89
N GLU A 58 0.83 -8.17 12.19
CA GLU A 58 0.32 -8.36 13.55
C GLU A 58 1.40 -8.93 14.49
N ARG A 59 2.16 -9.92 14.04
CA ARG A 59 3.30 -10.48 14.80
C ARG A 59 4.40 -9.46 15.09
N GLN A 60 4.55 -8.45 14.24
CA GLN A 60 5.54 -7.37 14.41
C GLN A 60 4.96 -6.16 15.15
N GLY A 61 3.68 -6.16 15.51
CA GLY A 61 3.02 -5.02 16.15
C GLY A 61 2.91 -3.79 15.26
N ILE A 62 2.89 -3.96 13.94
CA ILE A 62 2.82 -2.84 12.99
C ILE A 62 1.36 -2.49 12.73
N HIS A 63 1.02 -1.21 12.93
CA HIS A 63 -0.31 -0.70 12.66
C HIS A 63 -0.65 -0.81 11.18
N HIS A 64 -1.90 -1.15 10.89
CA HIS A 64 -2.38 -1.35 9.54
C HIS A 64 -3.85 -0.92 9.38
N PHE A 65 -4.26 -0.73 8.13
CA PHE A 65 -5.62 -0.43 7.70
C PHE A 65 -5.88 -1.11 6.37
N VAL A 66 -6.98 -1.84 6.27
CA VAL A 66 -7.40 -2.53 5.05
C VAL A 66 -8.57 -1.77 4.42
N GLN A 67 -8.41 -1.40 3.16
CA GLN A 67 -9.49 -0.87 2.32
C GLN A 67 -9.87 -1.93 1.28
N GLU A 68 -11.14 -2.33 1.29
CA GLU A 68 -11.73 -3.20 0.28
C GLU A 68 -11.89 -2.43 -1.05
N LEU A 69 -11.25 -2.89 -2.13
CA LEU A 69 -11.41 -2.27 -3.46
C LEU A 69 -12.52 -2.96 -4.26
N ASN A 70 -12.45 -4.29 -4.31
CA ASN A 70 -13.43 -5.14 -4.97
C ASN A 70 -13.39 -6.53 -4.32
N PRO A 71 -14.24 -7.49 -4.71
CA PRO A 71 -14.26 -8.81 -4.06
C PRO A 71 -12.92 -9.58 -4.12
N VAL A 72 -12.04 -9.21 -5.05
CA VAL A 72 -10.78 -9.92 -5.34
C VAL A 72 -9.56 -9.19 -4.74
N LYS A 73 -9.53 -7.86 -4.82
CA LYS A 73 -8.40 -7.01 -4.47
C LYS A 73 -8.70 -6.08 -3.31
N VAL A 74 -7.69 -5.84 -2.50
CA VAL A 74 -7.69 -4.95 -1.34
C VAL A 74 -6.47 -4.05 -1.36
N ASN A 75 -6.58 -2.89 -0.75
CA ASN A 75 -5.46 -2.03 -0.41
C ASN A 75 -5.11 -2.24 1.07
N LEU A 76 -3.88 -2.63 1.33
CA LEU A 76 -3.31 -2.75 2.66
C LEU A 76 -2.39 -1.55 2.91
N PHE A 77 -2.79 -0.71 3.85
CA PHE A 77 -1.97 0.36 4.40
C PHE A 77 -1.31 -0.12 5.70
N PHE A 78 -0.03 0.18 5.90
CA PHE A 78 0.65 -0.12 7.16
C PHE A 78 1.81 0.84 7.43
N GLY A 79 2.23 0.94 8.70
CA GLY A 79 3.34 1.78 9.11
C GLY A 79 3.12 2.43 10.47
N ARG A 80 3.48 3.71 10.59
CA ARG A 80 3.39 4.46 11.84
C ARG A 80 1.92 4.65 12.25
N PRO A 81 1.56 4.51 13.54
CA PRO A 81 0.18 4.57 14.00
C PRO A 81 -0.57 5.83 13.54
N ALA A 82 0.05 7.01 13.68
CA ALA A 82 -0.56 8.27 13.26
C ALA A 82 -0.79 8.35 11.74
N PHE A 83 0.13 7.81 10.94
CA PHE A 83 0.05 7.87 9.48
C PHE A 83 -1.06 6.94 8.99
N VAL A 84 -1.15 5.74 9.58
CA VAL A 84 -2.23 4.79 9.32
C VAL A 84 -3.59 5.35 9.76
N ALA A 85 -3.65 6.05 10.89
CA ALA A 85 -4.89 6.68 11.36
C ALA A 85 -5.40 7.75 10.37
N VAL A 86 -4.50 8.59 9.83
CA VAL A 86 -4.85 9.58 8.80
C VAL A 86 -5.26 8.90 7.50
N ALA A 87 -4.53 7.86 7.06
CA ALA A 87 -4.92 7.09 5.87
C ALA A 87 -6.34 6.52 6.02
N ARG A 88 -6.65 5.92 7.18
CA ARG A 88 -8.00 5.41 7.49
C ARG A 88 -9.08 6.51 7.46
N SER A 89 -8.78 7.73 7.91
CA SER A 89 -9.78 8.80 7.93
C SER A 89 -10.04 9.40 6.55
N ILE A 90 -9.04 9.45 5.67
CA ILE A 90 -9.19 10.07 4.33
C ILE A 90 -9.60 9.05 3.26
N VAL A 91 -9.14 7.80 3.38
CA VAL A 91 -9.37 6.73 2.41
C VAL A 91 -10.72 6.04 2.69
N THR A 92 -11.79 6.83 2.67
CA THR A 92 -13.19 6.37 2.82
C THR A 92 -13.86 6.05 1.49
N ARG A 93 -13.17 6.39 0.38
CA ARG A 93 -13.61 6.22 -1.00
C ARG A 93 -12.44 5.71 -1.85
N PRO A 94 -12.69 5.24 -3.09
CA PRO A 94 -11.63 4.85 -4.00
C PRO A 94 -10.59 5.97 -4.18
N LEU A 95 -9.31 5.61 -4.31
CA LEU A 95 -8.20 6.57 -4.32
C LEU A 95 -8.28 7.61 -5.45
N ASN A 96 -8.91 7.26 -6.58
CA ASN A 96 -9.13 8.16 -7.71
C ASN A 96 -10.20 9.24 -7.43
N ALA A 97 -11.00 9.08 -6.38
CA ALA A 97 -12.06 10.01 -5.99
C ALA A 97 -11.65 10.94 -4.83
N LEU A 98 -10.40 10.85 -4.36
CA LEU A 98 -9.87 11.75 -3.33
C LEU A 98 -9.79 13.19 -3.85
N THR A 99 -10.09 14.16 -2.97
CA THR A 99 -9.90 15.58 -3.29
C THR A 99 -8.41 15.89 -3.51
N PRO A 100 -8.05 17.01 -4.15
CA PRO A 100 -6.66 17.41 -4.30
C PRO A 100 -5.91 17.48 -2.96
N GLU A 101 -6.56 17.95 -1.89
CA GLU A 101 -5.99 18.03 -0.54
C GLU A 101 -5.78 16.64 0.08
N GLU A 102 -6.78 15.76 -0.02
CA GLU A 102 -6.69 14.37 0.47
C GLU A 102 -5.57 13.60 -0.24
N ASP A 103 -5.47 13.74 -1.57
CA ASP A 103 -4.42 13.15 -2.40
C ASP A 103 -3.03 13.73 -2.07
N PHE A 104 -2.96 15.04 -1.79
CA PHE A 104 -1.73 15.69 -1.35
C PHE A 104 -1.25 15.15 0.01
N MET A 105 -2.16 15.05 0.98
CA MET A 105 -1.88 14.49 2.30
C MET A 105 -1.42 13.03 2.18
N LEU A 106 -2.16 12.21 1.44
CA LEU A 106 -1.81 10.80 1.26
C LEU A 106 -0.45 10.62 0.58
N GLY A 107 -0.20 11.36 -0.50
CA GLY A 107 1.07 11.29 -1.23
C GLY A 107 2.27 11.69 -0.36
N THR A 108 2.11 12.72 0.46
CA THR A 108 3.15 13.16 1.40
C THR A 108 3.44 12.08 2.46
N LEU A 109 2.41 11.41 2.99
CA LEU A 109 2.58 10.32 3.96
C LEU A 109 3.26 9.08 3.36
N LEU A 110 2.99 8.78 2.09
CA LEU A 110 3.62 7.71 1.33
C LEU A 110 5.09 8.01 0.96
N GLY A 111 5.55 9.25 1.20
CA GLY A 111 6.93 9.66 0.94
C GLY A 111 7.19 10.07 -0.50
N TYR A 112 6.16 10.48 -1.24
CA TYR A 112 6.39 11.13 -2.54
C TYR A 112 7.09 12.48 -2.36
N ASP A 113 7.82 12.87 -3.40
CA ASP A 113 8.50 14.14 -3.43
C ASP A 113 7.52 15.31 -3.24
N ARG A 114 7.91 16.26 -2.39
CA ARG A 114 7.03 17.36 -1.98
C ARG A 114 6.79 18.34 -3.12
N GLU A 115 7.80 18.61 -3.93
CA GLU A 115 7.66 19.53 -5.06
C GLU A 115 6.70 18.96 -6.11
N GLN A 116 6.86 17.68 -6.46
CA GLN A 116 5.94 16.97 -7.34
C GLN A 116 4.52 16.94 -6.77
N GLN A 117 4.35 16.73 -5.46
CA GLN A 117 3.03 16.81 -4.82
C GLN A 117 2.43 18.22 -4.90
N CYS A 118 3.22 19.28 -4.73
CA CYS A 118 2.77 20.66 -4.90
C CYS A 118 2.31 20.93 -6.33
N ARG A 119 3.13 20.56 -7.33
CA ARG A 119 2.80 20.67 -8.75
C ARG A 119 1.49 19.92 -9.07
N ARG A 120 1.37 18.68 -8.61
CA ARG A 120 0.16 17.84 -8.78
C ARG A 120 -1.07 18.46 -8.12
N PHE A 121 -0.95 19.00 -6.91
CA PHE A 121 -2.04 19.66 -6.21
C PHE A 121 -2.56 20.88 -6.97
N LEU A 122 -1.65 21.76 -7.44
CA LEU A 122 -2.02 22.96 -8.19
C LEU A 122 -2.73 22.63 -9.50
N THR A 123 -2.24 21.61 -10.21
CA THR A 123 -2.87 21.09 -11.43
C THR A 123 -4.27 20.52 -11.15
N ARG A 124 -4.42 19.64 -10.16
CA ARG A 124 -5.73 19.03 -9.84
C ARG A 124 -6.74 20.02 -9.26
N SER A 125 -6.28 21.09 -8.62
CA SER A 125 -7.15 22.13 -8.02
C SER A 125 -7.56 23.22 -9.00
N GLY A 126 -7.09 23.17 -10.26
CA GLY A 126 -7.36 24.20 -11.27
C GLY A 126 -6.70 25.56 -10.97
N ARG A 127 -5.74 25.61 -10.04
CA ARG A 127 -5.05 26.85 -9.65
C ARG A 127 -3.88 27.20 -10.57
N GLY A 128 -3.34 26.19 -11.28
CA GLY A 128 -2.16 26.34 -12.13
C GLY A 128 -0.87 26.53 -11.34
N MET A 129 0.28 26.25 -11.94
CA MET A 129 1.56 26.72 -11.40
C MET A 129 1.68 28.22 -11.72
N PRO A 130 2.14 29.06 -10.78
CA PRO A 130 2.57 30.40 -11.14
C PRO A 130 3.69 30.28 -12.18
N GLU A 131 3.66 31.09 -13.25
CA GLU A 131 4.78 31.18 -14.20
C GLU A 131 6.07 31.42 -13.41
N GLU A 132 7.14 30.70 -13.77
CA GLU A 132 8.46 30.92 -13.20
C GLU A 132 8.81 32.40 -13.39
N LEU A 133 8.83 33.16 -12.29
CA LEU A 133 9.33 34.53 -12.30
C LEU A 133 10.73 34.47 -12.91
N PRO A 134 11.01 35.22 -14.00
CA PRO A 134 12.34 35.27 -14.55
C PRO A 134 13.28 35.68 -13.43
N LEU A 135 14.28 34.83 -13.14
CA LEU A 135 15.36 35.21 -12.25
C LEU A 135 15.87 36.56 -12.76
N ALA A 136 15.74 37.60 -11.94
CA ALA A 136 16.36 38.87 -12.21
C ALA A 136 17.86 38.59 -12.36
N ALA A 137 18.34 38.70 -13.60
CA ALA A 137 19.76 38.73 -13.88
C ALA A 137 20.28 40.03 -13.27
N GLU A 138 21.00 39.92 -12.15
CA GLU A 138 21.93 40.95 -11.69
C GLU A 138 23.27 40.83 -12.43
#